data_AF-A0A0F9BTF7-F1
#
_entry.id   AF-A0A0F9BTF7-F1
#
_cell.length_a   1.000
_cell.length_b   1.000
_cell.length_c   1.000
_cell.angle_alpha   90.00
_cell.angle_beta   90.00
_cell.angle_gamma   90.00
#
_symmetry.space_group_name_H-M   'P 1'
#
loop_
_entity.id
_entity.type
_entity.pdbx_description
1 polymer ?
#
loop_
_entity_poly.entity_id
_entity_poly.type
_entity_poly.pdbx_seq_one_letter_code
_entity_poly.pdbx_strand_id
1 'polypeptide(L)'
;DPNKPSPTILARGNGKGGVCALQHPLNHRRLSVRESASIQTFPLNFKFIGSMNSCYRQVGNAVPVLFSYHLGLQLKALEGSQLKCA
;
A
#
# COMPACT_ATOMS: atom_id res chain seq x y z
N ASP A 1 -7.97 -1.24 15.71
CA ASP A 1 -7.39 -2.26 16.61
C ASP A 1 -6.07 -2.70 16.01
N PRO A 2 -4.93 -2.48 16.69
CA PRO A 2 -3.61 -2.91 16.22
C PRO A 2 -3.45 -4.42 16.02
N ASN A 3 -4.26 -5.23 16.70
CA ASN A 3 -4.18 -6.69 16.64
C ASN A 3 -4.95 -7.30 15.46
N LYS A 4 -5.62 -6.45 14.65
CA LYS A 4 -6.41 -6.86 13.49
C LYS A 4 -5.74 -6.35 12.21
N PRO A 5 -5.94 -7.03 11.07
CA PRO A 5 -5.46 -6.52 9.80
C PRO A 5 -6.05 -5.13 9.53
N SER A 6 -5.24 -4.27 8.90
CA SER A 6 -5.71 -2.95 8.49
C SER A 6 -6.88 -3.09 7.51
N PRO A 7 -7.89 -2.20 7.56
CA PRO A 7 -8.79 -2.03 6.44
C PRO A 7 -8.01 -1.59 5.20
N THR A 8 -8.63 -1.68 4.03
CA THR A 8 -8.05 -1.19 2.78
C THR A 8 -7.59 0.26 2.90
N ILE A 9 -6.35 0.53 2.50
CA ILE A 9 -5.80 1.89 2.41
C ILE A 9 -6.39 2.55 1.18
N LEU A 10 -7.18 3.60 1.38
CA LEU A 10 -7.94 4.23 0.30
C LEU A 10 -7.26 5.53 -0.14
N ALA A 11 -7.37 5.84 -1.43
CA ALA A 11 -6.71 6.99 -2.05
C ALA A 11 -7.41 8.34 -1.80
N ARG A 12 -8.63 8.31 -1.28
CA ARG A 12 -9.40 9.49 -0.88
C ARG A 12 -9.70 9.46 0.62
N GLY A 13 -9.57 10.63 1.25
CA GLY A 13 -9.77 10.85 2.68
C GLY A 13 -9.54 12.32 2.99
N ASN A 14 -10.35 13.19 2.37
CA ASN A 14 -10.24 14.65 2.45
C ASN A 14 -11.28 15.29 3.39
N GLY A 15 -11.97 14.50 4.23
CA GLY A 15 -12.81 14.99 5.32
C GLY A 15 -14.10 15.72 4.92
N LYS A 16 -14.40 15.84 3.62
CA LYS A 16 -15.58 16.56 3.09
C LYS A 16 -16.78 15.66 2.74
N GLY A 17 -16.91 14.52 3.43
CA GLY A 17 -17.93 13.51 3.14
C GLY A 17 -17.46 12.51 2.08
N GLY A 18 -17.20 11.29 2.53
CA GLY A 18 -16.62 10.20 1.75
C GLY A 18 -15.41 9.58 2.45
N VAL A 19 -15.28 8.26 2.30
CA VAL A 19 -14.16 7.37 2.68
C VAL A 19 -13.45 7.67 4.01
N CYS A 20 -13.60 6.77 4.99
CA CYS A 20 -12.96 6.88 6.30
C CYS A 20 -11.43 6.92 6.19
N ALA A 21 -10.81 8.03 6.60
CA ALA A 21 -9.38 8.08 6.84
C ALA A 21 -9.05 7.19 8.05
N LEU A 22 -8.09 6.27 7.90
CA LEU A 22 -7.71 5.37 8.99
C LEU A 22 -7.13 6.18 10.16
N GLN A 23 -7.68 5.95 11.35
CA GLN A 23 -7.25 6.62 12.57
C GLN A 23 -6.08 5.87 13.21
N HIS A 24 -5.13 6.62 13.75
CA HIS A 24 -4.02 6.05 14.49
C HIS A 24 -4.54 5.42 15.78
N PRO A 25 -4.11 4.20 16.14
CA PRO A 25 -4.69 3.46 17.26
C PRO A 25 -4.50 4.13 18.62
N LEU A 26 -3.40 4.85 18.81
CA LEU A 26 -3.04 5.50 20.09
C LEU A 26 -3.15 7.03 20.05
N ASN A 27 -3.29 7.64 18.87
CA ASN A 27 -3.18 9.09 18.71
C ASN A 27 -4.46 9.64 18.07
N HIS A 28 -4.88 10.83 18.48
CA HIS A 28 -6.03 11.54 17.90
C HIS A 28 -5.69 12.19 16.54
N ARG A 29 -5.22 11.38 15.59
CA ARG A 29 -4.92 11.78 14.21
C ARG A 29 -5.14 10.63 13.24
N ARG A 30 -5.23 10.94 11.94
CA ARG A 30 -5.12 9.93 10.89
C ARG A 30 -3.71 9.32 10.82
N LEU A 31 -3.59 8.15 10.22
CA LEU A 31 -2.30 7.58 9.84
C LEU A 31 -1.55 8.54 8.91
N SER A 32 -0.24 8.64 9.11
CA SER A 32 0.67 9.37 8.24
C SER A 32 0.83 8.66 6.90
N VAL A 33 1.31 9.37 5.88
CA VAL A 33 1.66 8.75 4.58
C VAL A 33 2.60 7.56 4.78
N ARG A 34 3.54 7.67 5.72
CA ARG A 34 4.51 6.61 5.99
C ARG A 34 3.88 5.40 6.65
N GLU A 35 3.03 5.60 7.65
CA GLU A 35 2.30 4.50 8.30
C GLU A 35 1.41 3.76 7.29
N SER A 36 0.70 4.50 6.43
CA SER A 36 -0.10 3.91 5.35
C SER A 36 0.78 3.16 4.33
N ALA A 37 1.95 3.68 4.01
CA ALA A 37 2.89 3.04 3.09
C ALA A 37 3.48 1.75 3.68
N SER A 38 3.75 1.72 4.99
CA SER A 38 4.19 0.50 5.68
C SER A 38 3.12 -0.59 5.63
N ILE A 39 1.84 -0.24 5.77
CA ILE A 39 0.73 -1.20 5.59
C ILE A 39 0.70 -1.75 4.15
N GLN A 40 0.97 -0.90 3.16
CA GLN A 40 1.15 -1.30 1.75
C GLN A 40 2.52 -1.96 1.47
N THR A 41 3.28 -2.31 2.51
CA THR A 41 4.57 -3.01 2.44
C THR A 41 5.67 -2.26 1.67
N PHE A 42 5.57 -0.94 1.54
CA PHE A 42 6.63 -0.14 0.94
C PHE A 42 7.89 -0.17 1.80
N PRO A 43 9.08 -0.24 1.17
CA PRO A 43 10.36 -0.03 1.85
C PRO A 43 10.40 1.32 2.58
N LEU A 44 11.06 1.36 3.74
CA LEU A 44 11.19 2.58 4.55
C LEU A 44 11.89 3.72 3.80
N ASN A 45 12.82 3.39 2.91
CA ASN A 45 13.56 4.33 2.09
C ASN A 45 12.82 4.78 0.81
N PHE A 46 11.62 4.25 0.53
CA PHE A 46 10.84 4.65 -0.63
C PHE A 46 10.31 6.08 -0.48
N LYS A 47 10.63 6.97 -1.43
CA LYS A 47 10.26 8.38 -1.41
C LYS A 47 9.00 8.64 -2.23
N PHE A 48 7.99 9.25 -1.62
CA PHE A 48 6.81 9.78 -2.32
C PHE A 48 7.04 11.26 -2.63
N ILE A 49 6.67 11.69 -3.84
CA ILE A 49 6.95 13.05 -4.34
C ILE A 49 5.63 13.78 -4.58
N GLY A 50 5.57 15.06 -4.20
CA GLY A 50 4.44 15.95 -4.42
C GLY A 50 3.79 16.42 -3.12
N SER A 51 2.58 16.97 -3.24
CA SER A 51 1.82 17.43 -2.07
C SER A 51 1.40 16.28 -1.17
N MET A 52 1.17 16.55 0.12
CA MET A 52 0.76 15.55 1.10
C MET A 52 -0.45 14.72 0.61
N ASN A 53 -1.46 15.37 0.03
CA ASN A 53 -2.63 14.69 -0.53
C ASN A 53 -2.29 13.83 -1.76
N SER A 54 -1.34 14.26 -2.59
CA SER A 54 -0.83 13.44 -3.69
C SER A 54 -0.15 12.18 -3.17
N CYS A 55 0.65 12.29 -2.11
CA CYS A 55 1.33 11.14 -1.51
C CYS A 55 0.34 10.13 -0.91
N TYR A 56 -0.71 10.57 -0.21
CA TYR A 56 -1.78 9.67 0.23
C TYR A 56 -2.45 8.94 -0.94
N ARG A 57 -2.71 9.65 -2.05
CA ARG A 57 -3.29 9.05 -3.25
C ARG A 57 -2.35 8.04 -3.91
N GLN A 58 -1.05 8.32 -3.96
CA GLN A 58 -0.05 7.38 -4.46
C GLN A 58 -0.06 6.09 -3.64
N VAL A 59 -0.06 6.20 -2.31
CA VAL A 59 -0.08 5.02 -1.42
C VAL A 59 -1.41 4.24 -1.55
N GLY A 60 -2.55 4.92 -1.58
CA GLY A 60 -3.86 4.27 -1.64
C GLY A 60 -4.18 3.61 -2.98
N ASN A 61 -3.63 4.13 -4.08
CA ASN A 61 -3.80 3.52 -5.41
C ASN A 61 -2.76 2.43 -5.71
N ALA A 62 -1.70 2.32 -4.91
CA ALA A 62 -0.64 1.35 -5.15
C ALA A 62 -1.11 -0.08 -4.80
N VAL A 63 -0.54 -1.04 -5.53
CA VAL A 63 -0.60 -2.45 -5.17
C VAL A 63 0.45 -2.71 -4.07
N PRO A 64 0.16 -3.52 -3.03
CA PRO A 64 1.15 -3.84 -2.01
C PRO A 64 2.42 -4.44 -2.61
N VAL A 65 3.58 -3.90 -2.23
CA VAL A 65 4.89 -4.27 -2.82
C VAL A 65 5.20 -5.76 -2.66
N LEU A 66 4.99 -6.35 -1.47
CA LEU A 66 5.26 -7.78 -1.25
C LEU A 66 4.33 -8.68 -2.06
N PHE A 67 3.07 -8.28 -2.25
CA PHE A 67 2.15 -9.03 -3.11
C PHE A 67 2.68 -9.06 -4.55
N SER A 68 3.04 -7.90 -5.11
CA SER A 68 3.59 -7.80 -6.46
C SER A 68 4.90 -8.57 -6.62
N TYR A 69 5.76 -8.56 -5.59
CA TYR A 69 7.01 -9.34 -5.58
C TYR A 69 6.73 -10.85 -5.71
N HIS A 70 5.85 -11.39 -4.88
CA HIS A 70 5.50 -12.81 -4.93
C HIS A 70 4.79 -13.19 -6.23
N LEU A 71 3.91 -12.32 -6.75
CA LEU A 71 3.28 -12.53 -8.05
C LEU A 71 4.32 -12.61 -9.17
N GLY A 72 5.30 -11.72 -9.18
CA GLY A 72 6.39 -11.73 -10.16
C GLY A 72 7.24 -13.00 -10.10
N LEU A 73 7.49 -13.54 -8.90
CA LEU A 73 8.20 -14.82 -8.75
C LEU A 73 7.41 -15.98 -9.37
N GLN A 74 6.09 -16.02 -9.19
CA GLN A 74 5.24 -17.05 -9.79
C GLN A 74 5.22 -16.96 -11.32
N LEU A 75 5.10 -15.74 -11.86
CA LEU A 75 5.13 -15.52 -13.31
C LEU A 75 6.47 -15.97 -13.91
N LYS A 76 7.59 -15.61 -13.26
CA LYS A 76 8.94 -16.04 -13.70
C LYS A 76 9.09 -17.57 -13.69
N ALA A 77 8.55 -18.25 -12.68
CA ALA A 77 8.58 -19.71 -12.61
C ALA A 77 7.81 -20.35 -13.77
N LEU A 78 6.64 -19.79 -14.12
CA LEU A 78 5.83 -20.25 -15.25
C LEU A 78 6.54 -20.02 -16.59
N GLU A 79 7.10 -18.85 -16.83
CA GLU A 79 7.88 -18.57 -18.05
C GLU A 79 9.06 -19.54 -18.21
N GLY A 80 9.81 -19.79 -17.12
CA GLY A 80 10.93 -20.74 -17.12
C GLY A 80 10.52 -22.20 -17.34
N SER A 81 9.28 -22.56 -17.01
CA SER A 81 8.73 -23.90 -17.30
C SER A 81 8.29 -24.06 -18.76
N GLN A 82 7.74 -23.00 -19.36
CA GLN A 82 7.31 -23.03 -20.77
C GLN A 82 8.51 -23.11 -21.73
N LEU A 83 9.63 -22.45 -21.40
CA LEU A 83 10.86 -22.51 -22.22
C LEU A 83 11.58 -23.86 -22.17
N LYS A 84 11.27 -24.74 -21.21
CA LYS A 84 11.84 -26.10 -21.16
C LYS A 84 11.04 -27.13 -21.94
N CYS A 85 9.79 -26.79 -22.30
CA CYS A 85 8.87 -27.67 -23.01
C CYS A 85 8.78 -27.34 -24.51
N ALA A 86 9.50 -26.30 -24.98
CA ALA A 86 9.67 -25.94 -26.39
C ALA A 86 11.08 -26.32 -26.85
#